data_AF-A0A2M7IDC3-F1
#
_entry.id   AF-A0A2M7IDC3-F1
#
_cell.length_a   1.000
_cell.length_b   1.000
_cell.length_c   1.000
_cell.angle_alpha   90.00
_cell.angle_beta   90.00
_cell.angle_gamma   90.00
#
_symmetry.space_group_name_H-M   'P 1'
#
loop_
_entity.id
_entity.type
_entity.pdbx_description
1 polymer ?
#
loop_
_entity_poly.entity_id
_entity_poly.type
_entity_poly.pdbx_seq_one_letter_code
_entity_poly.pdbx_strand_id
1 'polypeptide(L)'
;RSIYFHYNSIIVAFLFYSLILGYKNFDKIIKNKFIKSIVFLIFILVNFYSIYLYNPIPYFVKQPTIYKDINKIKSRSIQFWVDKLKDENIKVSTTPKLAPFFTNRKYYYNFLYDTAYASMGKTDEDIYKNEIDKYTLADYIIINRSEIGDISKENIPVKFYFKLLDDKNFKMEFGDDQGENSIEVYKRVKSL
;
A
#
# COMPACT_ATOMS: atom_id res chain seq x y z
N ARG A 1 3.13 -3.41 0.65
CA ARG A 1 2.27 -4.55 0.22
C ARG A 1 3.12 -5.80 0.30
N SER A 2 2.76 -6.78 1.14
CA SER A 2 3.56 -8.01 1.26
C SER A 2 3.47 -8.80 -0.05
N ILE A 3 4.62 -9.11 -0.65
CA ILE A 3 4.79 -9.96 -1.84
C ILE A 3 3.95 -11.25 -1.73
N TYR A 4 3.81 -11.74 -0.50
CA TYR A 4 3.01 -12.89 -0.12
C TYR A 4 1.57 -12.85 -0.68
N PHE A 5 0.90 -11.70 -0.67
CA PHE A 5 -0.50 -11.59 -1.14
C PHE A 5 -0.66 -11.68 -2.66
N HIS A 6 0.34 -11.19 -3.41
CA HIS A 6 0.28 -11.21 -4.88
C HIS A 6 0.48 -12.63 -5.41
N TYR A 7 1.47 -13.35 -4.89
CA TYR A 7 1.72 -14.74 -5.26
C TYR A 7 0.58 -15.67 -4.83
N ASN A 8 -0.04 -15.42 -3.68
CA ASN A 8 -1.16 -16.23 -3.21
C ASN A 8 -2.33 -16.22 -4.21
N SER A 9 -2.59 -15.06 -4.84
CA SER A 9 -3.71 -14.91 -5.79
C SER A 9 -3.56 -15.79 -7.05
N ILE A 10 -2.32 -16.00 -7.52
CA ILE A 10 -2.03 -16.85 -8.68
C ILE A 10 -2.01 -18.33 -8.26
N ILE A 11 -1.32 -18.65 -7.17
CA ILE A 11 -1.14 -20.03 -6.68
C ILE A 11 -2.49 -20.68 -6.32
N VAL A 12 -3.42 -19.91 -5.74
CA VAL A 12 -4.74 -20.41 -5.32
C VAL A 12 -5.53 -20.98 -6.51
N ALA A 13 -5.51 -20.32 -7.68
CA ALA A 13 -6.22 -20.82 -8.85
C ALA A 13 -5.67 -22.17 -9.34
N PHE A 14 -4.34 -22.33 -9.37
CA PHE A 14 -3.70 -23.59 -9.74
C PHE A 14 -3.99 -24.70 -8.73
N LEU A 15 -4.00 -24.38 -7.42
CA LEU A 15 -4.37 -25.33 -6.37
C LEU A 15 -5.80 -25.83 -6.53
N PHE A 16 -6.78 -24.94 -6.76
CA PHE A 16 -8.17 -25.33 -6.99
C PHE A 16 -8.33 -26.20 -8.24
N TYR A 17 -7.68 -25.83 -9.35
CA TYR A 17 -7.73 -26.63 -10.57
C TYR A 17 -7.14 -28.02 -10.37
N SER A 18 -5.99 -28.11 -9.68
CA SER A 18 -5.32 -29.37 -9.34
C SER A 18 -6.17 -30.24 -8.42
N LEU A 19 -6.86 -29.62 -7.46
CA LEU A 19 -7.80 -30.31 -6.55
C LEU A 19 -8.97 -30.93 -7.32
N ILE A 20 -9.58 -30.21 -8.27
CA ILE A 20 -10.69 -30.71 -9.09
C ILE A 20 -10.25 -31.92 -9.93
N LEU A 21 -9.11 -31.79 -10.61
CA LEU A 21 -8.57 -32.90 -11.42
C LEU A 21 -8.17 -34.09 -10.55
N GLY A 22 -7.52 -33.83 -9.41
CA GLY A 22 -7.14 -34.85 -8.43
C GLY A 22 -8.36 -35.61 -7.91
N TYR A 23 -9.43 -34.91 -7.57
CA TYR A 23 -10.69 -35.52 -7.13
C TYR A 23 -11.34 -36.36 -8.23
N LYS A 24 -11.40 -35.88 -9.48
CA LYS A 24 -11.94 -36.66 -10.61
C LYS A 24 -11.19 -37.98 -10.82
N ASN A 25 -9.86 -37.95 -10.74
CA ASN A 25 -9.04 -39.16 -10.85
C ASN A 25 -9.23 -40.08 -9.65
N PHE A 26 -9.26 -39.52 -8.44
CA PHE A 26 -9.52 -40.28 -7.21
C PHE A 26 -10.87 -40.99 -7.24
N ASP A 27 -11.94 -40.30 -7.68
CA ASP A 27 -13.29 -40.84 -7.78
C ASP A 27 -13.39 -42.01 -8.78
N LYS A 28 -12.62 -41.94 -9.87
CA LYS A 28 -12.51 -42.97 -10.90
C LYS A 28 -11.74 -44.21 -10.42
N ILE A 29 -10.63 -44.02 -9.71
CA ILE A 29 -9.74 -45.12 -9.28
C ILE A 29 -10.29 -45.83 -8.05
N ILE A 30 -10.69 -45.08 -7.03
CA ILE A 30 -11.24 -45.65 -5.79
C ILE A 30 -12.74 -45.73 -5.96
N LYS A 31 -13.32 -46.94 -5.98
CA LYS A 31 -14.78 -47.11 -6.05
C LYS A 31 -15.44 -47.24 -4.68
N ASN A 32 -14.66 -47.59 -3.65
CA ASN A 32 -15.18 -47.83 -2.31
C ASN A 32 -15.63 -46.53 -1.63
N LYS A 33 -16.93 -46.42 -1.34
CA LYS A 33 -17.55 -45.25 -0.70
C LYS A 33 -17.00 -44.97 0.71
N PHE A 34 -16.65 -46.03 1.46
CA PHE A 34 -16.10 -45.88 2.80
C PHE A 34 -14.72 -45.22 2.78
N ILE A 35 -13.83 -45.68 1.88
CA ILE A 35 -12.50 -45.10 1.69
C ILE A 35 -12.60 -43.63 1.26
N LYS A 36 -13.51 -43.31 0.32
CA LYS A 36 -13.77 -41.92 -0.08
C LYS A 36 -14.17 -41.03 1.10
N SER A 37 -15.07 -41.53 1.94
CA SER A 37 -15.55 -40.79 3.11
C SER A 37 -14.45 -40.56 4.14
N ILE A 38 -13.59 -41.54 4.38
CA ILE A 38 -12.43 -41.41 5.28
C ILE A 38 -11.45 -40.36 4.74
N VAL A 39 -11.07 -40.46 3.47
CA VAL A 39 -10.12 -39.52 2.85
C VAL A 39 -10.67 -38.09 2.89
N PHE A 40 -11.96 -37.92 2.61
CA PHE A 40 -12.61 -36.62 2.73
C PHE A 40 -12.58 -36.09 4.17
N LEU A 41 -12.86 -36.93 5.16
CA LEU A 41 -12.83 -36.55 6.57
C LEU A 41 -11.41 -36.16 7.03
N ILE A 42 -10.39 -36.92 6.61
CA ILE A 42 -8.98 -36.58 6.85
C ILE A 42 -8.62 -35.24 6.20
N PHE A 43 -9.03 -35.01 4.95
CA PHE A 43 -8.80 -33.74 4.26
C PHE A 43 -9.40 -32.57 5.03
N ILE A 44 -10.64 -32.70 5.50
CA ILE A 44 -11.30 -31.67 6.31
C ILE A 44 -10.54 -31.42 7.62
N LEU A 45 -10.15 -32.47 8.34
CA LEU A 45 -9.40 -32.34 9.60
C LEU A 45 -8.04 -31.65 9.41
N VAL A 46 -7.30 -32.01 8.35
CA VAL A 46 -6.00 -31.38 8.04
C VAL A 46 -6.18 -29.90 7.71
N ASN A 47 -7.23 -29.54 6.96
CA ASN A 47 -7.50 -28.12 6.66
C ASN A 47 -7.90 -27.34 7.91
N PHE A 48 -8.78 -27.88 8.77
CA PHE A 48 -9.12 -27.23 10.04
C PHE A 48 -7.90 -27.04 10.94
N TYR A 49 -7.03 -28.05 11.04
CA TYR A 49 -5.79 -27.96 11.81
C TYR A 49 -4.83 -26.90 11.24
N SER A 50 -4.70 -26.84 9.92
CA SER A 50 -3.89 -25.82 9.23
C SER A 50 -4.43 -24.41 9.47
N ILE A 51 -5.75 -24.23 9.39
CA ILE A 51 -6.42 -22.96 9.72
C ILE A 51 -6.13 -22.55 11.17
N TYR A 52 -6.26 -23.46 12.12
CA TYR A 52 -5.98 -23.18 13.54
C TYR A 52 -4.52 -22.74 13.79
N LEU A 53 -3.56 -23.31 13.05
CA LEU A 53 -2.15 -22.97 13.20
C LEU A 53 -1.76 -21.66 12.50
N TYR A 54 -2.23 -21.45 11.26
CA TYR A 54 -1.65 -20.48 10.33
C TYR A 54 -2.61 -19.41 9.81
N ASN A 55 -3.89 -19.45 10.18
CA ASN A 55 -4.84 -18.44 9.70
C ASN A 55 -4.46 -17.06 10.28
N PRO A 56 -4.34 -16.01 9.43
CA PRO A 56 -4.00 -14.67 9.88
C PRO A 56 -5.11 -13.97 10.69
N ILE A 57 -6.31 -14.55 10.78
CA ILE A 57 -7.40 -13.99 11.57
C ILE A 57 -7.00 -13.98 13.05
N PRO A 58 -7.13 -12.84 13.76
CA PRO A 58 -6.62 -12.68 15.13
C PRO A 58 -7.33 -13.56 16.17
N TYR A 59 -8.55 -14.03 15.88
CA TYR A 59 -9.35 -14.83 16.79
C TYR A 59 -9.20 -16.33 16.50
N PHE A 60 -9.00 -17.13 17.56
CA PHE A 60 -8.98 -18.61 17.53
C PHE A 60 -7.81 -19.29 16.82
N VAL A 61 -6.65 -18.65 16.75
CA VAL A 61 -5.43 -19.22 16.11
C VAL A 61 -4.27 -19.29 17.09
N LYS A 62 -3.39 -20.30 16.92
CA LYS A 62 -2.23 -20.51 17.79
C LYS A 62 -1.16 -19.41 17.64
N GLN A 63 -1.04 -18.86 16.43
CA GLN A 63 -0.04 -17.84 16.09
C GLN A 63 -0.73 -16.64 15.43
N PRO A 64 -1.43 -15.79 16.22
CA PRO A 64 -2.12 -14.63 15.66
C PRO A 64 -1.13 -13.65 15.05
N THR A 65 -1.50 -13.06 13.91
CA THR A 65 -0.73 -11.97 13.34
C THR A 65 -0.95 -10.72 14.20
N ILE A 66 0.11 -10.25 14.86
CA ILE A 66 0.05 -9.02 15.64
C ILE A 66 0.18 -7.84 14.66
N TYR A 67 -0.92 -7.13 14.46
CA TYR A 67 -0.90 -5.86 13.74
C TYR A 67 -0.36 -4.77 14.68
N LYS A 68 0.50 -3.89 14.16
CA LYS A 68 0.89 -2.68 14.89
C LYS A 68 -0.32 -1.77 15.01
N ASP A 69 -0.52 -1.20 16.19
CA ASP A 69 -1.55 -0.19 16.41
C ASP A 69 -1.35 0.99 15.47
N ILE A 70 -2.46 1.48 14.93
CA ILE A 70 -2.48 2.65 14.05
C ILE A 70 -2.26 3.89 14.92
N ASN A 71 -1.33 4.75 14.51
CA ASN A 71 -1.15 6.06 15.16
C ASN A 71 -2.46 6.88 15.01
N LYS A 72 -3.15 7.09 16.13
CA LYS A 72 -4.46 7.76 16.16
C LYS A 72 -4.39 9.22 15.70
N ILE A 73 -3.30 9.93 16.01
CA ILE A 73 -3.10 11.33 15.60
C ILE A 73 -3.00 11.38 14.08
N LYS A 74 -2.09 10.59 13.51
CA LYS A 74 -1.90 10.48 12.07
C LYS A 74 -3.19 10.08 11.34
N SER A 75 -3.91 9.10 11.87
CA SER A 75 -5.19 8.67 11.29
C SER A 75 -6.23 9.79 11.29
N ARG A 76 -6.29 10.60 12.35
CA ARG A 76 -7.18 11.77 12.42
C ARG A 76 -6.74 12.87 11.45
N SER A 77 -5.44 13.14 11.34
CA SER A 77 -4.87 14.09 10.38
C SER A 77 -5.24 13.71 8.94
N ILE A 78 -5.07 12.43 8.58
CA ILE A 78 -5.43 11.92 7.25
C ILE A 78 -6.93 12.10 7.01
N GLN A 79 -7.78 11.64 7.94
CA GLN A 79 -9.23 11.74 7.79
C GLN A 79 -9.68 13.20 7.62
N PHE A 80 -9.16 14.11 8.47
CA PHE A 80 -9.44 15.53 8.39
C PHE A 80 -9.13 16.11 7.00
N TRP A 81 -7.97 15.77 6.42
CA TRP A 81 -7.58 16.27 5.10
C TRP A 81 -8.30 15.61 3.94
N VAL A 82 -8.68 14.33 4.07
CA VAL A 82 -9.58 13.65 3.11
C VAL A 82 -10.91 14.37 3.06
N ASP A 83 -11.48 14.71 4.22
CA ASP A 83 -12.78 15.41 4.30
C ASP A 83 -12.67 16.87 3.84
N LYS A 84 -11.61 17.58 4.25
CA LYS A 84 -11.36 18.98 3.85
C LYS A 84 -11.15 19.12 2.34
N LEU A 85 -10.53 18.12 1.70
CA LEU A 85 -10.26 18.11 0.27
C LEU A 85 -11.21 17.18 -0.48
N LYS A 86 -12.46 17.05 -0.07
CA LYS A 86 -13.42 16.13 -0.71
C LYS A 86 -13.79 16.51 -2.15
N ASP A 87 -13.62 17.77 -2.55
CA ASP A 87 -13.89 18.23 -3.92
C ASP A 87 -12.89 17.60 -4.93
N GLU A 88 -13.42 16.87 -5.91
CA GLU A 88 -12.64 16.15 -6.92
C GLU A 88 -11.86 17.07 -7.87
N ASN A 89 -12.23 18.36 -7.97
CA ASN A 89 -11.56 19.33 -8.83
C ASN A 89 -10.27 19.88 -8.23
N ILE A 90 -10.10 19.78 -6.90
CA ILE A 90 -8.86 20.18 -6.25
C ILE A 90 -7.79 19.14 -6.60
N LYS A 91 -6.69 19.61 -7.19
CA LYS A 91 -5.58 18.75 -7.60
C LYS A 91 -4.72 18.42 -6.41
N VAL A 92 -4.42 17.13 -6.19
CA VAL A 92 -3.64 16.71 -5.02
C VAL A 92 -2.45 15.87 -5.40
N SER A 93 -1.33 16.12 -4.72
CA SER A 93 -0.14 15.29 -4.77
C SER A 93 0.12 14.67 -3.40
N THR A 94 0.41 13.37 -3.34
CA THR A 94 0.72 12.72 -2.05
C THR A 94 1.90 11.75 -2.12
N THR A 95 2.51 11.47 -0.97
CA THR A 95 3.46 10.35 -0.85
C THR A 95 2.75 9.00 -0.97
N PRO A 96 3.43 7.92 -1.41
CA PRO A 96 2.79 6.66 -1.80
C PRO A 96 1.89 5.99 -0.75
N LYS A 97 2.23 6.01 0.55
CA LYS A 97 1.36 5.42 1.60
C LYS A 97 0.06 6.20 1.79
N LEU A 98 0.00 7.47 1.38
CA LEU A 98 -1.21 8.29 1.43
C LEU A 98 -2.06 8.18 0.17
N ALA A 99 -1.49 7.73 -0.95
CA ALA A 99 -2.17 7.62 -2.24
C ALA A 99 -3.56 6.97 -2.15
N PRO A 100 -3.77 5.83 -1.46
CA PRO A 100 -5.07 5.16 -1.43
C PRO A 100 -6.22 6.02 -0.86
N PHE A 101 -5.91 7.04 -0.07
CA PHE A 101 -6.90 7.93 0.52
C PHE A 101 -7.32 9.08 -0.42
N PHE A 102 -6.53 9.37 -1.46
CA PHE A 102 -6.72 10.54 -2.33
C PHE A 102 -6.82 10.20 -3.83
N THR A 103 -6.64 8.94 -4.23
CA THR A 103 -6.67 8.52 -5.65
C THR A 103 -8.06 8.45 -6.27
N ASN A 104 -9.14 8.52 -5.49
CA ASN A 104 -10.52 8.49 -6.00
C ASN A 104 -10.94 9.80 -6.72
N ARG A 105 -10.01 10.72 -6.95
CA ARG A 105 -10.26 12.08 -7.45
C ARG A 105 -9.88 12.17 -8.92
N LYS A 106 -10.44 13.15 -9.62
CA LYS A 106 -10.14 13.37 -11.04
C LYS A 106 -8.67 13.72 -11.32
N TYR A 107 -8.05 14.52 -10.44
CA TYR A 107 -6.67 14.98 -10.60
C TYR A 107 -5.83 14.59 -9.38
N TYR A 108 -5.05 13.52 -9.55
CA TYR A 108 -4.14 12.99 -8.55
C TYR A 108 -2.74 12.83 -9.15
N TYR A 109 -1.72 13.21 -8.39
CA TYR A 109 -0.31 13.08 -8.75
C TYR A 109 0.46 12.39 -7.62
N ASN A 110 1.46 11.57 -7.94
CA ASN A 110 2.38 11.09 -6.93
C ASN A 110 3.42 12.17 -6.63
N PHE A 111 3.66 12.43 -5.34
CA PHE A 111 4.72 13.36 -4.92
C PHE A 111 6.09 12.72 -5.16
N LEU A 112 6.26 11.49 -4.69
CA LEU A 112 7.47 10.72 -4.92
C LEU A 112 7.38 9.92 -6.22
N TYR A 113 8.56 9.65 -6.77
CA TYR A 113 8.72 8.71 -7.87
C TYR A 113 8.32 7.28 -7.47
N ASP A 114 7.69 6.55 -8.38
CA ASP A 114 7.35 5.14 -8.19
C ASP A 114 8.58 4.25 -8.41
N THR A 115 8.98 3.50 -7.39
CA THR A 115 10.13 2.60 -7.45
C THR A 115 9.96 1.49 -8.49
N ALA A 116 8.75 1.22 -8.98
CA ALA A 116 8.48 0.28 -10.08
C ALA A 116 9.16 0.66 -11.41
N TYR A 117 9.57 1.91 -11.58
CA TYR A 117 10.31 2.33 -12.77
C TYR A 117 11.82 2.05 -12.69
N ALA A 118 12.39 1.78 -11.51
CA ALA A 118 13.77 1.29 -11.42
C ALA A 118 13.93 -0.06 -12.12
N SER A 119 12.89 -0.92 -12.06
CA SER A 119 12.81 -2.15 -12.86
C SER A 119 12.65 -1.92 -14.37
N MET A 120 12.41 -0.69 -14.81
CA MET A 120 12.33 -0.30 -16.23
C MET A 120 13.63 0.34 -16.75
N GLY A 121 14.70 0.37 -15.94
CA GLY A 121 16.01 0.88 -16.35
C GLY A 121 16.17 2.41 -16.31
N LYS A 122 15.25 3.15 -15.67
CA LYS A 122 15.40 4.59 -15.47
C LYS A 122 16.48 4.90 -14.44
N THR A 123 17.35 5.85 -14.76
CA THR A 123 18.42 6.32 -13.87
C THR A 123 17.90 7.41 -12.93
N ASP A 124 18.64 7.67 -11.84
CA ASP A 124 18.35 8.79 -10.92
C ASP A 124 18.28 10.14 -11.65
N GLU A 125 19.15 10.35 -12.64
CA GLU A 125 19.19 11.55 -13.47
C GLU A 125 17.90 11.74 -14.28
N ASP A 126 17.37 10.65 -14.84
CA ASP A 126 16.09 10.69 -15.55
C ASP A 126 14.93 11.08 -14.65
N ILE A 127 14.97 10.65 -13.39
CA ILE A 127 13.96 10.99 -12.37
C ILE A 127 14.06 12.47 -12.04
N TYR A 128 15.27 12.98 -11.80
CA TYR A 128 15.46 14.40 -11.51
C TYR A 128 15.04 15.29 -12.68
N LYS A 129 15.27 14.87 -13.92
CA LYS A 129 14.93 15.67 -15.10
C LYS A 129 13.44 15.68 -15.41
N ASN A 130 12.74 14.57 -15.21
CA ASN A 130 11.39 14.39 -15.78
C ASN A 130 10.27 14.25 -14.73
N GLU A 131 10.60 13.88 -13.49
CA GLU A 131 9.60 13.50 -12.48
C GLU A 131 9.58 14.47 -11.29
N ILE A 132 10.70 15.11 -10.98
CA ILE A 132 10.85 15.93 -9.76
C ILE A 132 9.90 17.13 -9.68
N ASP A 133 9.45 17.65 -10.83
CA ASP A 133 8.56 18.80 -10.91
C ASP A 133 7.08 18.42 -10.98
N LYS A 134 6.72 17.13 -11.08
CA LYS A 134 5.31 16.74 -11.31
C LYS A 134 4.36 17.14 -10.17
N TYR A 135 4.87 17.25 -8.95
CA TYR A 135 4.05 17.74 -7.82
C TYR A 135 3.56 19.17 -8.04
N THR A 136 4.28 19.98 -8.84
CA THR A 136 3.93 21.37 -9.16
C THR A 136 2.68 21.49 -10.03
N LEU A 137 1.98 20.40 -10.35
CA LEU A 137 0.66 20.39 -10.97
C LEU A 137 -0.48 20.39 -9.93
N ALA A 138 -0.19 20.10 -8.66
CA ALA A 138 -1.19 19.97 -7.60
C ALA A 138 -1.46 21.29 -6.84
N ASP A 139 -2.67 21.49 -6.36
CA ASP A 139 -3.02 22.63 -5.50
C ASP A 139 -2.62 22.36 -4.04
N TYR A 140 -2.64 21.09 -3.63
CA TYR A 140 -2.19 20.64 -2.32
C TYR A 140 -1.22 19.47 -2.44
N ILE A 141 -0.20 19.48 -1.58
CA ILE A 141 0.78 18.41 -1.46
C ILE A 141 0.72 17.89 -0.02
N ILE A 142 0.49 16.59 0.13
CA ILE A 142 0.33 15.92 1.42
C ILE A 142 1.47 14.93 1.58
N ILE A 143 2.35 15.21 2.54
CA ILE A 143 3.55 14.43 2.80
C ILE A 143 3.37 13.62 4.08
N ASN A 144 3.59 12.31 3.98
CA ASN A 144 3.86 11.50 5.14
C ASN A 144 5.38 11.42 5.36
N ARG A 145 5.88 12.09 6.41
CA ARG A 145 7.33 12.28 6.61
C ARG A 145 8.13 10.99 6.74
N SER A 146 7.49 9.92 7.20
CA SER A 146 8.12 8.60 7.33
C SER A 146 8.55 7.99 5.99
N GLU A 147 8.06 8.53 4.87
CA GLU A 147 8.42 8.10 3.51
C GLU A 147 9.57 8.92 2.91
N ILE A 148 9.87 10.09 3.48
CA ILE A 148 11.07 10.85 3.12
C ILE A 148 12.30 10.19 3.74
N GLY A 149 12.15 9.71 4.99
CA GLY A 149 13.22 9.07 5.74
C GLY A 149 14.21 10.08 6.31
N ASP A 150 15.44 9.63 6.51
CA ASP A 150 16.51 10.40 7.12
C ASP A 150 17.00 11.53 6.20
N ILE A 151 16.73 12.77 6.59
CA ILE A 151 17.08 13.98 5.84
C ILE A 151 18.59 14.23 5.73
N SER A 152 19.41 13.56 6.56
CA SER A 152 20.87 13.64 6.43
C SER A 152 21.40 12.83 5.24
N LYS A 153 20.55 12.00 4.63
CA LYS A 153 20.91 11.17 3.47
C LYS A 153 20.44 11.84 2.19
N GLU A 154 21.31 11.93 1.18
CA GLU A 154 20.98 12.53 -0.13
C GLU A 154 20.23 11.60 -1.08
N ASN A 155 19.28 10.81 -0.56
CA ASN A 155 18.48 9.91 -1.39
C ASN A 155 17.42 10.68 -2.21
N ILE A 156 16.80 10.00 -3.18
CA ILE A 156 15.80 10.62 -4.07
C ILE A 156 14.63 11.25 -3.28
N PRO A 157 13.96 10.56 -2.32
CA PRO A 157 12.87 11.17 -1.56
C PRO A 157 13.26 12.46 -0.83
N VAL A 158 14.47 12.52 -0.26
CA VAL A 158 14.98 13.70 0.43
C VAL A 158 15.19 14.86 -0.56
N LYS A 159 15.68 14.60 -1.77
CA LYS A 159 15.82 15.63 -2.81
C LYS A 159 14.46 16.20 -3.26
N PHE A 160 13.45 15.35 -3.42
CA PHE A 160 12.07 15.82 -3.69
C PHE A 160 11.57 16.72 -2.56
N TYR A 161 11.81 16.32 -1.31
CA TYR A 161 11.39 17.07 -0.14
C TYR A 161 12.08 18.43 -0.04
N PHE A 162 13.41 18.51 -0.19
CA PHE A 162 14.12 19.79 -0.17
C PHE A 162 13.70 20.71 -1.31
N LYS A 163 13.49 20.17 -2.51
CA LYS A 163 12.96 20.97 -3.63
C LYS A 163 11.60 21.59 -3.29
N LEU A 164 10.70 20.84 -2.63
CA LEU A 164 9.42 21.38 -2.18
C LEU A 164 9.61 22.49 -1.13
N LEU A 165 10.54 22.32 -0.18
CA LEU A 165 10.83 23.34 0.82
C LEU A 165 11.38 24.63 0.22
N ASP A 166 12.17 24.52 -0.86
CA ASP A 166 12.72 25.66 -1.60
C ASP A 166 11.71 26.29 -2.58
N ASP A 167 10.61 25.60 -2.89
CA ASP A 167 9.59 26.07 -3.84
C ASP A 167 8.67 27.12 -3.20
N LYS A 168 8.91 28.38 -3.56
CA LYS A 168 8.13 29.55 -3.10
C LYS A 168 6.66 29.53 -3.53
N ASN A 169 6.29 28.69 -4.50
CA ASN A 169 4.90 28.54 -4.92
C ASN A 169 4.08 27.72 -3.93
N PHE A 170 4.71 27.07 -2.95
CA PHE A 170 4.04 26.28 -1.93
C PHE A 170 4.37 26.80 -0.54
N LYS A 171 3.35 26.79 0.33
CA LYS A 171 3.51 27.14 1.74
C LYS A 171 2.90 26.04 2.60
N MET A 172 3.61 25.64 3.65
CA MET A 172 3.06 24.73 4.65
C MET A 172 1.83 25.37 5.31
N GLU A 173 0.69 24.70 5.21
CA GLU A 173 -0.56 25.08 5.87
C GLU A 173 -0.77 24.28 7.16
N PHE A 174 -0.18 23.09 7.26
CA PHE A 174 -0.37 22.19 8.39
C PHE A 174 0.80 21.23 8.58
N GLY A 175 1.08 20.93 9.86
CA GLY A 175 1.88 19.82 10.33
C GLY A 175 1.29 19.31 11.65
N ASP A 176 1.28 17.99 11.87
CA ASP A 176 0.79 17.40 13.13
C ASP A 176 1.89 17.15 14.18
N ASP A 177 3.07 17.74 13.99
CA ASP A 177 4.22 17.80 14.90
C ASP A 177 4.68 16.43 15.46
N GLN A 178 4.44 15.34 14.73
CA GLN A 178 4.86 13.97 15.11
C GLN A 178 6.29 13.61 14.64
N GLY A 179 7.14 14.61 14.36
CA GLY A 179 8.51 14.40 13.85
C GLY A 179 8.53 13.56 12.57
N GLU A 180 9.26 12.44 12.56
CA GLU A 180 9.35 11.55 11.40
C GLU A 180 8.03 10.88 11.01
N ASN A 181 7.04 10.82 11.90
CA ASN A 181 5.76 10.19 11.62
C ASN A 181 4.68 11.16 11.15
N SER A 182 5.02 12.45 11.01
CA SER A 182 4.06 13.51 10.79
C SER A 182 3.39 13.47 9.42
N ILE A 183 2.20 14.07 9.38
CA ILE A 183 1.54 14.50 8.17
C ILE A 183 1.79 16.00 8.01
N GLU A 184 2.39 16.37 6.89
CA GLU A 184 2.59 17.76 6.49
C GLU A 184 1.73 18.05 5.26
N VAL A 185 1.14 19.25 5.21
CA VAL A 185 0.35 19.69 4.07
C VAL A 185 0.83 21.05 3.61
N TYR A 186 1.14 21.12 2.32
CA TYR A 186 1.57 22.31 1.62
C TYR A 186 0.48 22.71 0.63
N LYS A 187 0.16 23.99 0.60
CA LYS A 187 -0.82 24.58 -0.28
C LYS A 187 -0.12 25.48 -1.29
N ARG A 188 -0.55 25.41 -2.54
CA ARG A 188 -0.09 26.34 -3.56
C ARG A 188 -0.54 27.75 -3.21
N VAL A 189 0.42 28.65 -3.15
CA VAL A 189 0.21 30.09 -3.11
C VAL A 189 0.23 30.54 -4.57
N LYS A 190 -0.88 31.04 -5.10
CA LYS A 190 -0.84 31.70 -6.41
C LYS A 190 0.17 32.84 -6.30
N SER A 191 1.23 32.80 -7.11
CA SER A 191 1.93 34.04 -7.42
C SER A 191 0.90 35.00 -8.00
N LEU A 192 0.77 36.17 -7.38
CA LEU A 192 0.27 37.35 -8.07
C LEU A 192 1.10 37.59 -9.34
#